data_AF-A0AAD9X859-F1
#
_entry.id   AF-A0AAD9X859-F1
#
_cell.length_a   1.000
_cell.length_b   1.000
_cell.length_c   1.000
_cell.angle_alpha   90.00
_cell.angle_beta   90.00
_cell.angle_gamma   90.00
#
_symmetry.space_group_name_H-M   'P 1'
#
loop_
_entity.id
_entity.type
_entity.pdbx_description
1 polymer ?
#
loop_
_entity_poly.entity_id
_entity_poly.type
_entity_poly.pdbx_seq_one_letter_code
_entity_poly.pdbx_strand_id
1 'polypeptide(L)'
;MKISLGFHFCVSIYFSQFFVSSSSQETQVAFFIIGDSLYDPGNNNFLNVTTTSKANYPPYGETFFKNSTGRFCDGRLVPDFIGLHANLSLWRPYLDQPEKHQFLNGANFASAGASVLPYISPELLNLVVQLGLFKNVASLWRQELGDVEANKRLNNAVFLISIGGVDYEVFPSDYPNATASEKHEYVNWVIGNITNTITEIYKKGGRKFAFQNVGPLGCMPMFKEQYNISDHECMEELLEMAILHNNALFNANEELEIKLLAFKYLIFDYYNLLYDRIKHSSKYGFKVADIACCGKGAYRAIGCGIGEYELCSNPNEYLFFNGGHLSEHGYSQVSKLLWIGGKNVTAPFNMKQLIALELDQEIVNFSDYKSTYADDE
;
A
#
# COMPACT_ATOMS: atom_id res chain seq x y z
N MET A 1 -46.29 58.16 -56.56
CA MET A 1 -45.91 56.75 -56.73
C MET A 1 -44.50 56.60 -56.18
N LYS A 2 -44.36 55.88 -55.07
CA LYS A 2 -43.10 55.67 -54.32
C LYS A 2 -42.15 54.79 -55.13
N ILE A 3 -40.84 54.97 -54.96
CA ILE A 3 -39.88 53.93 -54.53
C ILE A 3 -38.63 54.68 -54.03
N SER A 4 -38.31 54.47 -52.75
CA SER A 4 -37.08 54.90 -52.09
C SER A 4 -36.13 53.70 -52.07
N LEU A 5 -34.90 53.87 -52.57
CA LEU A 5 -33.84 52.86 -52.50
C LEU A 5 -33.11 53.01 -51.16
N GLY A 6 -33.43 52.17 -50.19
CA GLY A 6 -32.68 52.06 -48.94
C GLY A 6 -31.50 51.10 -49.10
N PHE A 7 -30.28 51.60 -48.98
CA PHE A 7 -29.07 50.79 -48.83
C PHE A 7 -29.00 50.28 -47.38
N HIS A 8 -29.18 48.98 -47.15
CA HIS A 8 -28.90 48.35 -45.86
C HIS A 8 -27.44 47.88 -45.82
N PHE A 9 -26.66 48.55 -44.97
CA PHE A 9 -25.32 48.09 -44.57
C PHE A 9 -25.48 47.04 -43.47
N CYS A 10 -25.35 45.75 -43.80
CA CYS A 10 -25.25 44.69 -42.80
C CYS A 10 -23.81 44.62 -42.27
N VAL A 11 -23.60 45.13 -41.06
CA VAL A 11 -22.34 44.91 -40.31
C VAL A 11 -22.45 43.55 -39.61
N SER A 12 -21.77 42.54 -40.14
CA SER A 12 -21.64 41.24 -39.50
C SER A 12 -20.57 41.31 -38.41
N ILE A 13 -21.00 41.42 -37.15
CA ILE A 13 -20.12 41.34 -35.97
C ILE A 13 -19.83 39.86 -35.72
N TYR A 14 -18.62 39.41 -36.06
CA TYR A 14 -18.12 38.09 -35.66
C TYR A 14 -17.71 38.13 -34.17
N PHE A 15 -18.56 37.60 -33.29
CA PHE A 15 -18.15 37.28 -31.93
C PHE A 15 -17.29 36.02 -31.96
N SER A 16 -15.96 36.18 -31.90
CA SER A 16 -15.06 35.08 -31.57
C SER A 16 -15.26 34.71 -30.10
N GLN A 17 -16.06 33.68 -29.84
CA GLN A 17 -16.10 33.04 -28.53
C GLN A 17 -14.77 32.31 -28.32
N PHE A 18 -13.86 32.95 -27.58
CA PHE A 18 -12.75 32.25 -26.95
C PHE A 18 -13.34 31.35 -25.87
N PHE A 19 -13.54 30.07 -26.20
CA PHE A 19 -13.67 29.02 -25.20
C PHE A 19 -12.32 28.91 -24.48
N VAL A 20 -12.18 29.65 -23.38
CA VAL A 20 -11.19 29.29 -22.37
C VAL A 20 -11.71 27.99 -21.76
N SER A 21 -11.26 26.87 -22.30
CA SER A 21 -11.34 25.61 -21.58
C SER A 21 -10.47 25.77 -20.33
N SER A 22 -11.08 26.15 -19.21
CA SER A 22 -10.50 25.82 -17.92
C SER A 22 -10.57 24.30 -17.83
N SER A 23 -9.52 23.61 -18.29
CA SER A 23 -9.23 22.33 -17.67
C SER A 23 -8.93 22.71 -16.23
N SER A 24 -9.91 22.52 -15.34
CA SER A 24 -9.56 22.26 -13.95
C SER A 24 -8.65 21.05 -14.03
N GLN A 25 -7.34 21.29 -14.02
CA GLN A 25 -6.36 20.25 -13.86
C GLN A 25 -6.64 19.77 -12.45
N GLU A 26 -7.56 18.81 -12.32
CA GLU A 26 -7.81 18.09 -11.07
C GLU A 26 -6.41 17.70 -10.61
N THR A 27 -5.95 18.30 -9.53
CA THR A 27 -4.64 17.97 -8.97
C THR A 27 -4.73 16.53 -8.55
N GLN A 28 -4.18 15.67 -9.40
CA GLN A 28 -4.22 14.22 -9.25
C GLN A 28 -3.55 13.87 -7.92
N VAL A 29 -4.25 13.10 -7.09
CA VAL A 29 -3.76 12.71 -5.76
C VAL A 29 -2.45 11.91 -5.89
N ALA A 30 -1.46 12.25 -5.08
CA ALA A 30 -0.22 11.50 -5.01
C ALA A 30 -0.32 10.40 -3.95
N PHE A 31 0.26 9.23 -4.23
CA PHE A 31 0.36 8.15 -3.25
C PHE A 31 1.81 7.81 -2.93
N PHE A 32 2.11 7.68 -1.65
CA PHE A 32 3.37 7.10 -1.18
C PHE A 32 3.09 5.74 -0.57
N ILE A 33 3.60 4.70 -1.20
CA ILE A 33 3.33 3.32 -0.78
C ILE A 33 4.54 2.81 0.00
N ILE A 34 4.27 2.32 1.21
CA ILE A 34 5.27 1.79 2.14
C ILE A 34 4.82 0.38 2.52
N GLY A 35 5.72 -0.60 2.46
CA GLY A 35 5.36 -1.95 2.85
C GLY A 35 6.32 -3.05 2.46
N ASP A 36 5.82 -4.27 2.52
CA ASP A 36 6.53 -5.49 2.21
C ASP A 36 6.16 -6.07 0.84
N SER A 37 6.29 -7.39 0.67
CA SER A 37 6.01 -8.12 -0.57
C SER A 37 4.56 -8.03 -1.02
N LEU A 38 3.62 -7.74 -0.12
CA LEU A 38 2.22 -7.55 -0.48
C LEU A 38 2.05 -6.34 -1.40
N TYR A 39 2.93 -5.33 -1.30
CA TYR A 39 2.84 -4.05 -2.01
C TYR A 39 4.04 -3.79 -2.96
N ASP A 40 5.04 -4.68 -3.00
CA ASP A 40 6.28 -4.52 -3.78
C ASP A 40 6.02 -4.52 -5.32
N PRO A 41 6.32 -3.42 -6.04
CA PRO A 41 6.16 -3.35 -7.49
C PRO A 41 7.31 -4.01 -8.28
N GLY A 42 8.33 -4.51 -7.58
CA GLY A 42 9.57 -5.07 -8.12
C GLY A 42 10.85 -4.34 -7.69
N ASN A 43 10.85 -3.61 -6.57
CA ASN A 43 12.05 -2.95 -6.03
C ASN A 43 13.18 -3.95 -5.77
N ASN A 44 12.85 -5.15 -5.32
CA ASN A 44 13.83 -6.20 -5.06
C ASN A 44 14.61 -6.64 -6.30
N ASN A 45 14.14 -6.34 -7.51
CA ASN A 45 14.88 -6.63 -8.74
C ASN A 45 16.22 -5.87 -8.81
N PHE A 46 16.27 -4.69 -8.20
CA PHE A 46 17.39 -3.76 -8.21
C PHE A 46 18.30 -3.91 -6.97
N LEU A 47 17.97 -4.83 -6.07
CA LEU A 47 18.77 -5.15 -4.90
C LEU A 47 19.67 -6.36 -5.16
N ASN A 48 20.85 -6.36 -4.54
CA ASN A 48 21.74 -7.51 -4.55
C ASN A 48 21.36 -8.52 -3.46
N VAL A 49 20.17 -9.13 -3.62
CA VAL A 49 19.57 -10.09 -2.69
C VAL A 49 19.34 -11.43 -3.35
N THR A 50 19.07 -12.46 -2.54
CA THR A 50 18.82 -13.82 -3.00
C THR A 50 17.60 -13.89 -3.93
N THR A 51 17.57 -14.91 -4.80
CA THR A 51 16.48 -15.11 -5.76
C THR A 51 15.13 -15.37 -5.08
N THR A 52 15.13 -15.90 -3.84
CA THR A 52 13.92 -16.10 -3.03
C THR A 52 13.25 -14.78 -2.63
N SER A 53 14.03 -13.69 -2.55
CA SER A 53 13.53 -12.34 -2.31
C SER A 53 13.19 -11.61 -3.60
N LYS A 54 13.08 -12.29 -4.75
CA LYS A 54 12.69 -11.70 -6.04
C LYS A 54 11.54 -12.49 -6.67
N ALA A 55 10.74 -11.82 -7.49
CA ALA A 55 9.66 -12.41 -8.28
C ALA A 55 9.73 -11.96 -9.76
N ASN A 56 10.95 -11.83 -10.30
CA ASN A 56 11.23 -11.38 -11.67
C ASN A 56 11.45 -12.55 -12.65
N TYR A 57 10.84 -13.69 -12.38
CA TYR A 57 10.89 -14.89 -13.19
C TYR A 57 9.51 -15.57 -13.23
N PRO A 58 9.21 -16.36 -14.28
CA PRO A 58 7.92 -17.05 -14.39
C PRO A 58 7.68 -17.98 -13.19
N PRO A 59 6.42 -18.20 -12.75
CA PRO A 59 5.17 -17.77 -13.39
C PRO A 59 4.61 -16.43 -12.89
N TYR A 60 5.36 -15.65 -12.10
CA TYR A 60 4.89 -14.36 -11.61
C TYR A 60 4.49 -13.42 -12.76
N GLY A 61 3.33 -12.76 -12.63
CA GLY A 61 2.76 -11.85 -13.63
C GLY A 61 2.00 -12.51 -14.81
N GLU A 62 1.80 -13.83 -14.82
CA GLU A 62 1.16 -14.56 -15.93
C GLU A 62 -0.28 -14.13 -16.26
N THR A 63 -1.06 -13.65 -15.29
CA THR A 63 -2.48 -13.30 -15.47
C THR A 63 -2.65 -11.93 -16.11
N PHE A 64 -1.96 -10.90 -15.61
CA PHE A 64 -2.12 -9.52 -16.12
C PHE A 64 -0.97 -9.05 -17.00
N PHE A 65 0.26 -9.09 -16.49
CA PHE A 65 1.42 -8.47 -17.14
C PHE A 65 1.97 -9.27 -18.30
N LYS A 66 1.74 -10.59 -18.31
CA LYS A 66 2.31 -11.55 -19.28
C LYS A 66 3.85 -11.60 -19.26
N ASN A 67 4.45 -11.05 -18.22
CA ASN A 67 5.86 -11.14 -17.86
C ASN A 67 6.03 -10.90 -16.36
N SER A 68 7.19 -11.24 -15.82
CA SER A 68 7.47 -11.14 -14.40
C SER A 68 8.05 -9.78 -14.04
N THR A 69 7.28 -8.97 -13.32
CA THR A 69 7.70 -7.60 -12.96
C THR A 69 8.43 -7.51 -11.62
N GLY A 70 8.49 -8.59 -10.83
CA GLY A 70 8.95 -8.55 -9.44
C GLY A 70 7.82 -8.44 -8.40
N ARG A 71 6.55 -8.43 -8.83
CA ARG A 71 5.39 -8.55 -7.93
C ARG A 71 5.22 -10.00 -7.51
N PHE A 72 4.99 -10.24 -6.22
CA PHE A 72 4.80 -11.59 -5.67
C PHE A 72 3.37 -12.10 -5.90
N CYS A 73 2.91 -12.08 -7.15
CA CYS A 73 1.56 -12.45 -7.58
C CYS A 73 1.56 -12.89 -9.06
N ASP A 74 0.53 -13.58 -9.52
CA ASP A 74 0.26 -13.80 -10.95
C ASP A 74 -0.14 -12.51 -11.69
N GLY A 75 -0.34 -11.40 -11.00
CA GLY A 75 -0.73 -10.15 -11.64
C GLY A 75 -0.52 -8.93 -10.75
N ARG A 76 -1.57 -8.13 -10.62
CA ARG A 76 -1.58 -6.84 -9.91
C ARG A 76 -1.74 -7.02 -8.41
N LEU A 77 -1.06 -6.16 -7.65
CA LEU A 77 -1.17 -6.06 -6.20
C LEU A 77 -2.19 -5.00 -5.80
N VAL A 78 -2.50 -4.89 -4.50
CA VAL A 78 -3.43 -3.89 -3.99
C VAL A 78 -3.07 -2.45 -4.42
N PRO A 79 -1.81 -2.00 -4.32
CA PRO A 79 -1.49 -0.64 -4.72
C PRO A 79 -1.75 -0.37 -6.20
N ASP A 80 -1.57 -1.37 -7.08
CA ASP A 80 -1.85 -1.22 -8.51
C ASP A 80 -3.34 -0.99 -8.77
N PHE A 81 -4.21 -1.76 -8.10
CA PHE A 81 -5.65 -1.57 -8.21
C PHE A 81 -6.08 -0.21 -7.65
N ILE A 82 -5.56 0.21 -6.50
CA ILE A 82 -5.86 1.53 -5.93
C ILE A 82 -5.38 2.66 -6.84
N GLY A 83 -4.18 2.53 -7.42
CA GLY A 83 -3.67 3.49 -8.39
C GLY A 83 -4.58 3.61 -9.61
N LEU A 84 -4.98 2.48 -10.21
CA LEU A 84 -5.92 2.47 -11.34
C LEU A 84 -7.29 3.06 -10.98
N HIS A 85 -7.81 2.79 -9.77
CA HIS A 85 -9.06 3.39 -9.29
C HIS A 85 -8.96 4.91 -9.11
N ALA A 86 -7.76 5.43 -8.79
CA ALA A 86 -7.45 6.84 -8.70
C ALA A 86 -6.97 7.45 -10.05
N ASN A 87 -7.19 6.76 -11.18
CA ASN A 87 -6.78 7.16 -12.53
C ASN A 87 -5.24 7.35 -12.70
N LEU A 88 -4.42 6.69 -11.88
CA LEU A 88 -2.97 6.65 -12.00
C LEU A 88 -2.52 5.50 -12.90
N SER A 89 -1.29 5.59 -13.39
CA SER A 89 -0.59 4.47 -14.03
C SER A 89 -0.17 3.41 -12.99
N LEU A 90 0.13 2.21 -13.47
CA LEU A 90 0.74 1.15 -12.65
C LEU A 90 2.07 1.60 -12.03
N TRP A 91 2.37 1.08 -10.84
CA TRP A 91 3.56 1.46 -10.10
C TRP A 91 4.82 0.87 -10.75
N ARG A 92 5.81 1.73 -10.96
CA ARG A 92 7.17 1.29 -11.24
C ARG A 92 7.93 1.12 -9.92
N PRO A 93 8.90 0.20 -9.85
CA PRO A 93 9.88 0.18 -8.79
C PRO A 93 10.52 1.55 -8.61
N TYR A 94 10.55 2.07 -7.39
CA TYR A 94 11.26 3.31 -7.08
C TYR A 94 12.74 3.24 -7.48
N LEU A 95 13.37 2.08 -7.30
CA LEU A 95 14.78 1.87 -7.64
C LEU A 95 15.07 1.80 -9.15
N ASP A 96 14.04 1.82 -10.02
CA ASP A 96 14.22 1.87 -11.47
C ASP A 96 14.47 3.32 -11.94
N GLN A 97 15.76 3.70 -12.03
CA GLN A 97 16.21 5.02 -12.49
C GLN A 97 15.55 6.20 -11.74
N PRO A 98 15.62 6.23 -10.39
CA PRO A 98 14.94 7.23 -9.57
C PRO A 98 15.29 8.67 -9.93
N GLU A 99 16.51 8.92 -10.38
CA GLU A 99 17.02 10.24 -10.76
C GLU A 99 16.30 10.86 -11.96
N LYS A 100 15.55 10.07 -12.73
CA LYS A 100 14.80 10.53 -13.93
C LYS A 100 13.33 10.84 -13.64
N HIS A 101 12.88 10.65 -12.41
CA HIS A 101 11.47 10.68 -12.07
C HIS A 101 11.19 11.85 -11.11
N GLN A 102 10.27 12.73 -11.49
CA GLN A 102 9.79 13.82 -10.61
C GLN A 102 8.78 13.31 -9.55
N PHE A 103 8.35 12.05 -9.67
CA PHE A 103 7.41 11.38 -8.77
C PHE A 103 6.14 12.19 -8.51
N LEU A 104 5.60 12.93 -9.49
CA LEU A 104 4.47 13.85 -9.27
C LEU A 104 3.20 13.15 -8.74
N ASN A 105 3.01 11.88 -9.06
CA ASN A 105 1.92 11.02 -8.59
C ASN A 105 2.29 10.21 -7.33
N GLY A 106 3.44 10.51 -6.74
CA GLY A 106 4.06 9.76 -5.66
C GLY A 106 4.91 8.59 -6.14
N ALA A 107 5.17 7.63 -5.24
CA ALA A 107 6.12 6.54 -5.45
C ALA A 107 5.77 5.31 -4.61
N ASN A 108 6.24 4.14 -5.04
CA ASN A 108 6.11 2.89 -4.30
C ASN A 108 7.48 2.38 -3.82
N PHE A 109 7.67 2.44 -2.51
CA PHE A 109 8.91 2.08 -1.82
C PHE A 109 8.88 0.66 -1.24
N ALA A 110 7.75 -0.04 -1.34
CA ALA A 110 7.58 -1.36 -0.74
C ALA A 110 8.60 -2.36 -1.31
N SER A 111 9.04 -3.30 -0.48
CA SER A 111 10.13 -4.23 -0.80
C SER A 111 9.85 -5.58 -0.16
N ALA A 112 9.91 -6.66 -0.94
CA ALA A 112 9.63 -7.98 -0.42
C ALA A 112 10.59 -8.39 0.70
N GLY A 113 10.02 -8.89 1.80
CA GLY A 113 10.73 -9.22 3.04
C GLY A 113 11.06 -8.01 3.93
N ALA A 114 10.60 -6.80 3.59
CA ALA A 114 10.79 -5.63 4.44
C ALA A 114 10.07 -5.78 5.78
N SER A 115 10.80 -5.57 6.86
CA SER A 115 10.30 -5.54 8.23
C SER A 115 10.25 -4.12 8.78
N VAL A 116 9.52 -3.96 9.88
CA VAL A 116 9.57 -2.75 10.69
C VAL A 116 10.91 -2.65 11.41
N LEU A 117 11.36 -3.75 12.02
CA LEU A 117 12.59 -3.82 12.79
C LEU A 117 13.78 -4.09 11.84
N PRO A 118 14.74 -3.16 11.68
CA PRO A 118 15.75 -3.26 10.63
C PRO A 118 16.65 -4.49 10.69
N TYR A 119 16.88 -5.05 11.88
CA TYR A 119 17.76 -6.22 12.04
C TYR A 119 17.19 -7.50 11.42
N ILE A 120 15.87 -7.57 11.19
CA ILE A 120 15.20 -8.71 10.53
C ILE A 120 15.44 -8.68 9.02
N SER A 121 15.54 -7.48 8.43
CA SER A 121 15.71 -7.29 6.99
C SER A 121 16.79 -6.23 6.65
N PRO A 122 18.04 -6.43 7.09
CA PRO A 122 19.09 -5.41 7.01
C PRO A 122 19.53 -5.11 5.57
N GLU A 123 19.38 -6.06 4.66
CA GLU A 123 19.77 -5.96 3.24
C GLU A 123 18.62 -5.50 2.32
N LEU A 124 17.42 -5.31 2.89
CA LEU A 124 16.19 -4.95 2.17
C LEU A 124 15.79 -3.51 2.47
N LEU A 125 14.79 -2.99 1.74
CA LEU A 125 14.23 -1.68 2.06
C LEU A 125 13.29 -1.82 3.27
N ASN A 126 13.84 -2.02 4.48
CA ASN A 126 13.05 -2.00 5.72
C ASN A 126 12.39 -0.63 5.96
N LEU A 127 11.50 -0.53 6.96
CA LEU A 127 10.70 0.68 7.22
C LEU A 127 11.55 1.96 7.32
N VAL A 128 12.73 1.89 7.96
CA VAL A 128 13.63 3.03 8.12
C VAL A 128 14.18 3.49 6.77
N VAL A 129 14.55 2.54 5.90
CA VAL A 129 15.02 2.85 4.55
C VAL A 129 13.90 3.48 3.72
N GLN A 130 12.69 2.89 3.74
CA GLN A 130 11.54 3.43 3.00
C GLN A 130 11.16 4.85 3.44
N LEU A 131 11.24 5.15 4.74
CA LEU A 131 11.09 6.51 5.26
C LEU A 131 12.16 7.46 4.68
N GLY A 132 13.41 7.02 4.58
CA GLY A 132 14.49 7.77 3.94
C GLY A 132 14.19 8.08 2.47
N LEU A 133 13.69 7.10 1.72
CA LEU A 133 13.30 7.28 0.32
C LEU A 133 12.16 8.29 0.16
N PHE A 134 11.14 8.22 1.01
CA PHE A 134 10.09 9.24 1.06
C PHE A 134 10.66 10.63 1.35
N LYS A 135 11.54 10.76 2.36
CA LYS A 135 12.17 12.04 2.71
C LYS A 135 12.95 12.62 1.53
N ASN A 136 13.58 11.80 0.70
CA ASN A 136 14.25 12.25 -0.52
C ASN A 136 13.26 12.84 -1.53
N VAL A 137 12.14 12.15 -1.79
CA VAL A 137 11.11 12.67 -2.71
C VAL A 137 10.48 13.96 -2.18
N ALA A 138 10.20 14.04 -0.88
CA ALA A 138 9.67 15.25 -0.25
C ALA A 138 10.64 16.44 -0.35
N SER A 139 11.95 16.20 -0.26
CA SER A 139 12.97 17.24 -0.47
C SER A 139 13.08 17.65 -1.94
N LEU A 140 13.04 16.70 -2.87
CA LEU A 140 13.01 16.97 -4.31
C LEU A 140 11.82 17.85 -4.69
N TRP A 141 10.63 17.55 -4.19
CA TRP A 141 9.45 18.37 -4.43
C TRP A 141 9.60 19.80 -3.91
N ARG A 142 10.19 20.00 -2.73
CA ARG A 142 10.47 21.36 -2.22
C ARG A 142 11.46 22.10 -3.10
N GLN A 143 12.51 21.43 -3.57
CA GLN A 143 13.52 22.01 -4.46
C GLN A 143 12.92 22.44 -5.81
N GLU A 144 12.09 21.59 -6.42
CA GLU A 144 11.57 21.80 -7.78
C GLU A 144 10.30 22.67 -7.82
N LEU A 145 9.43 22.57 -6.80
CA LEU A 145 8.13 23.23 -6.77
C LEU A 145 8.06 24.42 -5.80
N GLY A 146 9.04 24.55 -4.90
CA GLY A 146 9.00 25.50 -3.78
C GLY A 146 8.15 24.98 -2.61
N ASP A 147 8.36 25.56 -1.42
CA ASP A 147 7.78 25.06 -0.17
C ASP A 147 6.24 25.07 -0.15
N VAL A 148 5.63 26.13 -0.67
CA VAL A 148 4.16 26.29 -0.65
C VAL A 148 3.46 25.18 -1.44
N GLU A 149 3.88 24.96 -2.69
CA GLU A 149 3.27 23.93 -3.54
C GLU A 149 3.64 22.52 -3.10
N ALA A 150 4.89 22.29 -2.64
CA ALA A 150 5.30 21.01 -2.09
C ALA A 150 4.50 20.66 -0.82
N ASN A 151 4.32 21.60 0.11
CA ASN A 151 3.52 21.39 1.32
C ASN A 151 2.04 21.13 0.97
N LYS A 152 1.46 21.88 0.03
CA LYS A 152 0.10 21.62 -0.46
C LYS A 152 -0.05 20.21 -1.02
N ARG A 153 0.92 19.73 -1.81
CA ARG A 153 0.91 18.36 -2.36
C ARG A 153 1.07 17.30 -1.28
N LEU A 154 2.03 17.48 -0.36
CA LEU A 154 2.28 16.53 0.74
C LEU A 154 1.08 16.43 1.70
N ASN A 155 0.41 17.54 2.00
CA ASN A 155 -0.81 17.56 2.80
C ASN A 155 -1.96 16.78 2.14
N ASN A 156 -2.03 16.78 0.80
CA ASN A 156 -3.07 16.09 0.06
C ASN A 156 -2.70 14.66 -0.36
N ALA A 157 -1.42 14.28 -0.25
CA ALA A 157 -0.96 12.95 -0.58
C ALA A 157 -1.50 11.89 0.40
N VAL A 158 -1.68 10.67 -0.10
CA VAL A 158 -2.12 9.52 0.69
C VAL A 158 -0.95 8.55 0.89
N PHE A 159 -0.70 8.17 2.14
CA PHE A 159 0.30 7.18 2.50
C PHE A 159 -0.36 5.82 2.66
N LEU A 160 -0.15 4.91 1.69
CA LEU A 160 -0.74 3.56 1.70
C LEU A 160 0.29 2.57 2.29
N ILE A 161 -0.03 2.00 3.44
CA ILE A 161 0.93 1.30 4.31
C ILE A 161 0.47 -0.14 4.57
N SER A 162 1.34 -1.12 4.33
CA SER A 162 1.17 -2.53 4.73
C SER A 162 2.51 -3.08 5.17
N ILE A 163 2.77 -3.12 6.48
CA ILE A 163 4.05 -3.58 7.04
C ILE A 163 3.87 -4.13 8.45
N GLY A 164 4.78 -5.01 8.89
CA GLY A 164 4.77 -5.60 10.22
C GLY A 164 4.50 -7.10 10.22
N GLY A 165 3.96 -7.65 9.12
CA GLY A 165 3.73 -9.10 8.98
C GLY A 165 5.03 -9.88 9.15
N VAL A 166 6.06 -9.52 8.38
CA VAL A 166 7.40 -10.14 8.39
C VAL A 166 8.02 -10.19 9.78
N ASP A 167 7.84 -9.15 10.60
CA ASP A 167 8.34 -9.11 11.98
C ASP A 167 7.77 -10.25 12.84
N TYR A 168 6.53 -10.68 12.57
CA TYR A 168 5.88 -11.78 13.30
C TYR A 168 6.12 -13.15 12.67
N GLU A 169 6.47 -13.22 11.39
CA GLU A 169 6.78 -14.50 10.71
C GLU A 169 7.99 -15.21 11.36
N VAL A 170 8.99 -14.43 11.77
CA VAL A 170 10.22 -14.95 12.42
C VAL A 170 10.06 -15.16 13.92
N PHE A 171 9.05 -14.54 14.53
CA PHE A 171 8.87 -14.50 15.98
C PHE A 171 8.79 -15.88 16.66
N PRO A 172 8.02 -16.87 16.16
CA PRO A 172 7.96 -18.19 16.80
C PRO A 172 9.30 -18.94 16.80
N SER A 173 10.17 -18.66 15.83
CA SER A 173 11.49 -19.27 15.75
C SER A 173 12.50 -18.58 16.67
N ASP A 174 12.45 -17.26 16.77
CA ASP A 174 13.34 -16.47 17.62
C ASP A 174 12.96 -16.55 19.11
N TYR A 175 11.65 -16.70 19.41
CA TYR A 175 11.10 -16.70 20.76
C TYR A 175 10.11 -17.86 21.00
N PRO A 176 10.54 -19.14 20.90
CA PRO A 176 9.65 -20.31 20.91
C PRO A 176 8.86 -20.54 22.22
N ASN A 177 9.19 -19.84 23.31
CA ASN A 177 8.52 -19.93 24.61
C ASN A 177 8.15 -18.55 25.16
N ALA A 178 7.90 -17.57 24.29
CA ALA A 178 7.54 -16.22 24.69
C ALA A 178 6.30 -16.23 25.61
N THR A 179 6.44 -15.60 26.77
CA THR A 179 5.32 -15.28 27.64
C THR A 179 4.41 -14.25 26.99
N ALA A 180 3.16 -14.15 27.46
CA ALA A 180 2.24 -13.12 26.99
C ALA A 180 2.83 -11.70 27.11
N SER A 181 3.60 -11.43 28.18
CA SER A 181 4.26 -10.12 28.36
C SER A 181 5.29 -9.84 27.27
N GLU A 182 6.12 -10.82 26.93
CA GLU A 182 7.16 -10.67 25.89
C GLU A 182 6.53 -10.47 24.51
N LYS A 183 5.42 -11.16 24.21
CA LYS A 183 4.64 -10.93 22.98
C LYS A 183 4.15 -9.48 22.89
N HIS A 184 3.56 -8.95 23.96
CA HIS A 184 3.10 -7.56 24.01
C HIS A 184 4.25 -6.56 23.89
N GLU A 185 5.39 -6.81 24.54
CA GLU A 185 6.58 -5.96 24.43
C GLU A 185 7.12 -5.92 23.00
N TYR A 186 7.19 -7.09 22.34
CA TYR A 186 7.60 -7.19 20.94
C TYR A 186 6.65 -6.43 20.01
N VAL A 187 5.33 -6.58 20.18
CA VAL A 187 4.34 -5.80 19.42
C VAL A 187 4.48 -4.31 19.67
N ASN A 188 4.68 -3.88 20.92
CA ASN A 188 4.88 -2.47 21.25
C ASN A 188 6.14 -1.91 20.58
N TRP A 189 7.21 -2.71 20.44
CA TRP A 189 8.41 -2.30 19.74
C TRP A 189 8.16 -2.08 18.24
N VAL A 190 7.44 -3.00 17.59
CA VAL A 190 7.03 -2.87 16.19
C VAL A 190 6.12 -1.65 15.98
N ILE A 191 5.05 -1.50 16.77
CA ILE A 191 4.12 -0.36 16.66
C ILE A 191 4.80 0.97 17.01
N GLY A 192 5.73 1.00 17.96
CA GLY A 192 6.54 2.16 18.28
C GLY A 192 7.36 2.66 17.08
N ASN A 193 7.94 1.76 16.29
CA ASN A 193 8.68 2.13 15.08
C ASN A 193 7.75 2.59 13.93
N ILE A 194 6.56 1.98 13.79
CA ILE A 194 5.55 2.43 12.83
C ILE A 194 5.08 3.86 13.18
N THR A 195 4.71 4.11 14.43
CA THR A 195 4.25 5.43 14.92
C THR A 195 5.34 6.50 14.81
N ASN A 196 6.60 6.16 15.09
CA ASN A 196 7.73 7.06 14.85
C ASN A 196 7.84 7.42 13.36
N THR A 197 7.70 6.45 12.47
CA THR A 197 7.75 6.68 11.02
C THR A 197 6.61 7.58 10.55
N ILE A 198 5.38 7.33 11.02
CA ILE A 198 4.20 8.17 10.75
C ILE A 198 4.44 9.60 11.22
N THR A 199 4.99 9.77 12.42
CA THR A 199 5.30 11.09 12.99
C THR A 199 6.34 11.83 12.12
N GLU A 200 7.35 11.13 11.62
CA GLU A 200 8.34 11.71 10.71
C GLU A 200 7.76 12.11 9.35
N ILE A 201 6.84 11.30 8.81
CA ILE A 201 6.08 11.64 7.60
C ILE A 201 5.20 12.87 7.85
N TYR A 202 4.52 12.91 8.99
CA TYR A 202 3.68 14.03 9.40
C TYR A 202 4.47 15.34 9.50
N LYS A 203 5.66 15.30 10.09
CA LYS A 203 6.59 16.45 10.14
C LYS A 203 7.01 16.95 8.76
N LYS A 204 6.97 16.09 7.73
CA LYS A 204 7.23 16.49 6.34
C LYS A 204 5.99 16.98 5.59
N GLY A 205 4.82 16.99 6.22
CA GLY A 205 3.57 17.48 5.64
C GLY A 205 2.55 16.38 5.35
N GLY A 206 2.85 15.11 5.61
CA GLY A 206 1.85 14.05 5.40
C GLY A 206 0.67 14.16 6.36
N ARG A 207 -0.55 13.94 5.87
CA ARG A 207 -1.78 14.07 6.68
C ARG A 207 -2.74 12.89 6.54
N LYS A 208 -2.76 12.21 5.40
CA LYS A 208 -3.72 11.13 5.10
C LYS A 208 -3.01 9.78 5.04
N PHE A 209 -3.33 8.88 5.97
CA PHE A 209 -2.69 7.58 6.11
C PHE A 209 -3.71 6.46 5.92
N ALA A 210 -3.35 5.42 5.18
CA ALA A 210 -4.19 4.27 4.93
C ALA A 210 -3.43 3.01 5.28
N PHE A 211 -3.83 2.36 6.37
CA PHE A 211 -3.20 1.15 6.87
C PHE A 211 -3.98 -0.07 6.43
N GLN A 212 -3.29 -1.04 5.83
CA GLN A 212 -3.72 -2.43 5.82
C GLN A 212 -3.19 -3.10 7.08
N ASN A 213 -4.07 -3.66 7.90
CA ASN A 213 -3.66 -4.39 9.09
C ASN A 213 -3.05 -5.77 8.73
N VAL A 214 -2.36 -6.41 9.68
CA VAL A 214 -1.69 -7.69 9.44
C VAL A 214 -2.72 -8.79 9.23
N GLY A 215 -2.57 -9.57 8.16
CA GLY A 215 -3.47 -10.68 7.83
C GLY A 215 -3.40 -11.85 8.83
N PRO A 216 -4.25 -12.87 8.70
CA PRO A 216 -4.25 -14.04 9.58
C PRO A 216 -3.08 -14.98 9.23
N LEU A 217 -1.86 -14.58 9.61
CA LEU A 217 -0.60 -15.23 9.23
C LEU A 217 -0.66 -16.75 9.42
N GLY A 218 -1.08 -17.23 10.59
CA GLY A 218 -1.13 -18.66 10.90
C GLY A 218 -2.04 -19.50 10.00
N CYS A 219 -2.90 -18.89 9.18
CA CYS A 219 -3.76 -19.58 8.21
C CYS A 219 -3.20 -19.58 6.78
N MET A 220 -2.06 -18.93 6.52
CA MET A 220 -1.47 -18.88 5.18
C MET A 220 -0.84 -20.23 4.81
N PRO A 221 -0.90 -20.65 3.52
CA PRO A 221 -0.38 -21.95 3.10
C PRO A 221 1.09 -22.20 3.52
N MET A 222 1.95 -21.17 3.50
CA MET A 222 3.36 -21.32 3.89
C MET A 222 3.57 -21.73 5.35
N PHE A 223 2.76 -21.21 6.27
CA PHE A 223 2.88 -21.57 7.68
C PHE A 223 2.23 -22.91 7.97
N LYS A 224 1.18 -23.27 7.24
CA LYS A 224 0.61 -24.62 7.32
C LYS A 224 1.61 -25.67 6.85
N GLU A 225 2.34 -25.40 5.78
CA GLU A 225 3.43 -26.26 5.30
C GLU A 225 4.60 -26.32 6.29
N GLN A 226 5.08 -25.16 6.75
CA GLN A 226 6.25 -25.07 7.64
C GLN A 226 6.03 -25.77 8.98
N TYR A 227 4.84 -25.64 9.56
CA TYR A 227 4.53 -26.18 10.89
C TYR A 227 3.65 -27.45 10.85
N ASN A 228 3.44 -28.01 9.65
CA ASN A 228 2.64 -29.23 9.44
C ASN A 228 1.25 -29.15 10.10
N ILE A 229 0.60 -27.99 9.94
CA ILE A 229 -0.76 -27.73 10.44
C ILE A 229 -1.77 -28.41 9.51
N SER A 230 -2.89 -28.89 10.04
CA SER A 230 -3.94 -29.54 9.25
C SER A 230 -4.77 -28.57 8.40
N ASP A 231 -5.54 -29.08 7.42
CA ASP A 231 -6.24 -28.27 6.42
C ASP A 231 -7.17 -27.20 7.02
N HIS A 232 -7.83 -27.54 8.13
CA HIS A 232 -8.86 -26.70 8.76
C HIS A 232 -8.34 -25.88 9.95
N GLU A 233 -7.10 -26.10 10.36
CA GLU A 233 -6.46 -25.42 11.49
C GLU A 233 -5.56 -24.28 11.01
N CYS A 234 -5.17 -23.43 11.95
CA CYS A 234 -4.21 -22.36 11.74
C CYS A 234 -3.23 -22.36 12.91
N MET A 235 -2.01 -21.88 12.69
CA MET A 235 -1.03 -21.73 13.76
C MET A 235 -1.46 -20.61 14.72
N GLU A 236 -1.84 -20.97 15.95
CA GLU A 236 -2.41 -20.04 16.93
C GLU A 236 -1.46 -18.90 17.29
N GLU A 237 -0.18 -19.19 17.47
CA GLU A 237 0.85 -18.20 17.84
C GLU A 237 0.92 -17.03 16.84
N LEU A 238 0.92 -17.33 15.54
CA LEU A 238 0.96 -16.31 14.49
C LEU A 238 -0.36 -15.53 14.37
N LEU A 239 -1.49 -16.16 14.68
CA LEU A 239 -2.78 -15.45 14.76
C LEU A 239 -2.81 -14.49 15.96
N GLU A 240 -2.31 -14.92 17.11
CA GLU A 240 -2.22 -14.10 18.32
C GLU A 240 -1.36 -12.85 18.07
N MET A 241 -0.16 -13.00 17.49
CA MET A 241 0.71 -11.87 17.19
C MET A 241 0.06 -10.87 16.21
N ALA A 242 -0.63 -11.36 15.17
CA ALA A 242 -1.37 -10.51 14.25
C ALA A 242 -2.52 -9.75 14.95
N ILE A 243 -3.27 -10.40 15.84
CA ILE A 243 -4.36 -9.77 16.60
C ILE A 243 -3.79 -8.69 17.54
N LEU A 244 -2.71 -8.98 18.26
CA LEU A 244 -2.05 -8.02 19.14
C LEU A 244 -1.57 -6.80 18.36
N HIS A 245 -0.92 -7.00 17.21
CA HIS A 245 -0.54 -5.92 16.30
C HIS A 245 -1.73 -5.07 15.89
N ASN A 246 -2.79 -5.71 15.40
CA ASN A 246 -3.94 -5.01 14.82
C ASN A 246 -4.66 -4.14 15.87
N ASN A 247 -4.77 -4.63 17.11
CA ASN A 247 -5.30 -3.86 18.23
C ASN A 247 -4.39 -2.70 18.61
N ALA A 248 -3.08 -2.94 18.71
CA ALA A 248 -2.11 -1.90 19.06
C ALA A 248 -2.00 -0.82 17.97
N LEU A 249 -2.07 -1.19 16.69
CA LEU A 249 -2.12 -0.28 15.55
C LEU A 249 -3.37 0.60 15.59
N PHE A 250 -4.53 0.04 15.92
CA PHE A 250 -5.77 0.79 16.08
C PHE A 250 -5.64 1.86 17.17
N ASN A 251 -5.25 1.44 18.39
CA ASN A 251 -5.09 2.34 19.53
C ASN A 251 -4.05 3.45 19.23
N ALA A 252 -2.93 3.09 18.60
CA ALA A 252 -1.89 4.04 18.23
C ALA A 252 -2.40 5.11 17.25
N ASN A 253 -3.25 4.76 16.29
CA ASN A 253 -3.83 5.72 15.36
C ASN A 253 -4.88 6.63 16.01
N GLU A 254 -5.68 6.12 16.96
CA GLU A 254 -6.56 6.97 17.78
C GLU A 254 -5.76 8.00 18.58
N GLU A 255 -4.65 7.57 19.19
CA GLU A 255 -3.76 8.50 19.90
C GLU A 255 -3.12 9.55 18.97
N LEU A 256 -2.68 9.14 17.78
CA LEU A 256 -2.12 10.06 16.80
C LEU A 256 -3.16 11.07 16.30
N GLU A 257 -4.42 10.66 16.09
CA GLU A 257 -5.48 11.60 15.70
C GLU A 257 -5.77 12.64 16.78
N ILE A 258 -5.68 12.26 18.07
CA ILE A 258 -5.81 13.19 19.19
C ILE A 258 -4.63 14.17 19.25
N LYS A 259 -3.41 13.67 19.03
CA LYS A 259 -2.15 14.43 19.21
C LYS A 259 -1.78 15.30 18.00
N LEU A 260 -2.17 14.91 16.79
CA LEU A 260 -1.70 15.49 15.55
C LEU A 260 -2.84 16.16 14.78
N LEU A 261 -2.76 17.48 14.68
CA LEU A 261 -3.75 18.29 13.97
C LEU A 261 -3.88 17.85 12.49
N ALA A 262 -5.11 17.67 12.02
CA ALA A 262 -5.42 17.20 10.67
C ALA A 262 -4.80 15.85 10.29
N PHE A 263 -4.37 15.04 11.27
CA PHE A 263 -4.07 13.64 11.02
C PHE A 263 -5.38 12.92 10.68
N LYS A 264 -5.38 12.27 9.52
CA LYS A 264 -6.49 11.45 9.04
C LYS A 264 -5.95 10.08 8.70
N TYR A 265 -6.62 9.07 9.20
CA TYR A 265 -6.26 7.70 8.93
C TYR A 265 -7.47 6.89 8.47
N LEU A 266 -7.19 5.79 7.79
CA LEU A 266 -8.10 4.65 7.71
C LEU A 266 -7.33 3.37 8.08
N ILE A 267 -8.05 2.42 8.63
CA ILE A 267 -7.62 1.04 8.83
C ILE A 267 -8.51 0.15 7.97
N PHE A 268 -7.87 -0.63 7.11
CA PHE A 268 -8.46 -1.69 6.33
C PHE A 268 -8.28 -3.01 7.07
N ASP A 269 -9.41 -3.60 7.44
CA ASP A 269 -9.47 -4.85 8.21
C ASP A 269 -9.23 -6.07 7.30
N TYR A 270 -7.99 -6.16 6.84
CA TYR A 270 -7.51 -7.24 6.00
C TYR A 270 -7.48 -8.58 6.73
N TYR A 271 -7.21 -8.58 8.04
CA TYR A 271 -7.25 -9.77 8.89
C TYR A 271 -8.60 -10.50 8.77
N ASN A 272 -9.70 -9.87 9.18
CA ASN A 272 -10.99 -10.53 9.22
C ASN A 272 -11.51 -10.84 7.82
N LEU A 273 -11.25 -9.96 6.86
CA LEU A 273 -11.64 -10.16 5.46
C LEU A 273 -10.97 -11.40 4.85
N LEU A 274 -9.64 -11.51 5.01
CA LEU A 274 -8.89 -12.66 4.49
C LEU A 274 -9.24 -13.93 5.26
N TYR A 275 -9.39 -13.86 6.58
CA TYR A 275 -9.79 -15.00 7.40
C TYR A 275 -11.15 -15.58 6.94
N ASP A 276 -12.14 -14.73 6.71
CA ASP A 276 -13.45 -15.16 6.19
C ASP A 276 -13.35 -15.77 4.78
N ARG A 277 -12.43 -15.30 3.93
CA ARG A 277 -12.17 -15.91 2.61
C ARG A 277 -11.52 -17.26 2.69
N ILE A 278 -10.62 -17.46 3.65
CA ILE A 278 -9.98 -18.76 3.88
C ILE A 278 -11.04 -19.76 4.36
N LYS A 279 -11.88 -19.39 5.33
CA LYS A 279 -12.90 -20.29 5.90
C LYS A 279 -14.13 -20.49 5.01
N HIS A 280 -14.47 -19.52 4.17
CA HIS A 280 -15.69 -19.53 3.34
C HIS A 280 -15.40 -19.21 1.87
N SER A 281 -14.34 -19.79 1.32
CA SER A 281 -13.80 -19.51 -0.02
C SER A 281 -14.81 -19.56 -1.16
N SER A 282 -15.72 -20.55 -1.15
CA SER A 282 -16.74 -20.73 -2.18
C SER A 282 -17.74 -19.56 -2.27
N LYS A 283 -18.03 -18.88 -1.16
CA LYS A 283 -18.84 -17.65 -1.11
C LYS A 283 -18.22 -16.53 -1.94
N TYR A 284 -16.92 -16.58 -2.13
CA TYR A 284 -16.12 -15.57 -2.83
C TYR A 284 -15.65 -16.03 -4.21
N GLY A 285 -16.12 -17.19 -4.68
CA GLY A 285 -15.82 -17.72 -6.01
C GLY A 285 -14.46 -18.43 -6.11
N PHE A 286 -13.82 -18.76 -4.99
CA PHE A 286 -12.62 -19.58 -4.98
C PHE A 286 -12.98 -21.05 -4.78
N LYS A 287 -12.34 -21.93 -5.55
CA LYS A 287 -12.45 -23.38 -5.36
C LYS A 287 -11.43 -23.91 -4.36
N VAL A 288 -10.28 -23.24 -4.25
CA VAL A 288 -9.16 -23.64 -3.39
C VAL A 288 -8.67 -22.42 -2.61
N ALA A 289 -8.52 -22.55 -1.29
CA ALA A 289 -8.12 -21.43 -0.43
C ALA A 289 -7.11 -21.80 0.67
N ASP A 290 -6.75 -23.07 0.75
CA ASP A 290 -5.82 -23.66 1.70
C ASP A 290 -4.54 -24.16 1.03
N ILE A 291 -4.58 -24.43 -0.27
CA ILE A 291 -3.44 -24.81 -1.13
C ILE A 291 -3.16 -23.67 -2.12
N ALA A 292 -1.89 -23.36 -2.35
CA ALA A 292 -1.50 -22.32 -3.31
C ALA A 292 -1.60 -22.80 -4.78
N CYS A 293 -1.72 -21.86 -5.72
CA CYS A 293 -1.68 -22.18 -7.15
C CYS A 293 -0.30 -22.68 -7.59
N CYS A 294 0.77 -22.07 -7.09
CA CYS A 294 2.15 -22.29 -7.50
C CYS A 294 3.05 -22.65 -6.32
N GLY A 295 3.80 -23.74 -6.47
CA GLY A 295 4.83 -24.20 -5.53
C GLY A 295 4.85 -25.71 -5.40
N LYS A 296 5.50 -26.24 -4.35
CA LYS A 296 5.52 -27.67 -4.02
C LYS A 296 5.20 -27.91 -2.54
N GLY A 297 5.07 -29.17 -2.14
CA GLY A 297 4.65 -29.55 -0.80
C GLY A 297 3.14 -29.80 -0.71
N ALA A 298 2.66 -30.19 0.47
CA ALA A 298 1.26 -30.54 0.68
C ALA A 298 0.30 -29.37 0.39
N TYR A 299 0.76 -28.15 0.67
CA TYR A 299 0.03 -26.90 0.46
C TYR A 299 0.51 -26.11 -0.76
N ARG A 300 1.39 -26.70 -1.59
CA ARG A 300 2.12 -26.02 -2.67
C ARG A 300 2.75 -24.69 -2.23
N ALA A 301 3.23 -24.62 -0.99
CA ALA A 301 3.68 -23.37 -0.40
C ALA A 301 5.21 -23.20 -0.38
N ILE A 302 5.97 -24.20 -0.87
CA ILE A 302 7.44 -24.15 -0.92
C ILE A 302 7.89 -23.71 -2.32
N GLY A 303 8.56 -22.57 -2.39
CA GLY A 303 9.02 -22.01 -3.66
C GLY A 303 7.88 -21.72 -4.64
N CYS A 304 8.25 -21.21 -5.81
CA CYS A 304 7.39 -21.04 -6.99
C CYS A 304 8.31 -20.46 -8.07
N GLY A 305 8.33 -21.01 -9.29
CA GLY A 305 9.15 -20.48 -10.39
C GLY A 305 10.65 -20.81 -10.37
N ILE A 306 11.19 -21.27 -9.24
CA ILE A 306 12.59 -21.74 -9.12
C ILE A 306 12.61 -23.24 -8.85
N GLY A 307 13.38 -23.98 -9.65
CA GLY A 307 13.51 -25.43 -9.50
C GLY A 307 12.21 -26.16 -9.88
N GLU A 308 11.95 -27.28 -9.22
CA GLU A 308 10.71 -28.05 -9.40
C GLU A 308 9.56 -27.40 -8.63
N TYR A 309 8.46 -27.13 -9.32
CA TYR A 309 7.20 -26.62 -8.75
C TYR A 309 6.01 -27.10 -9.57
N GLU A 310 4.85 -27.15 -8.94
CA GLU A 310 3.55 -27.28 -9.61
C GLU A 310 2.95 -25.90 -9.86
N LEU A 311 2.17 -25.77 -10.92
CA LEU A 311 1.39 -24.58 -11.25
C LEU A 311 -0.04 -24.99 -11.61
N CYS A 312 -1.02 -24.32 -11.01
CA CYS A 312 -2.42 -24.55 -11.30
C CYS A 312 -2.79 -24.08 -12.72
N SER A 313 -3.79 -24.69 -13.33
CA SER A 313 -4.21 -24.32 -14.69
C SER A 313 -5.00 -23.01 -14.77
N ASN A 314 -5.57 -22.55 -13.65
CA ASN A 314 -6.39 -21.33 -13.58
C ASN A 314 -6.22 -20.62 -12.22
N PRO A 315 -5.34 -19.61 -12.13
CA PRO A 315 -5.12 -18.85 -10.90
C PRO A 315 -6.39 -18.20 -10.32
N ASN A 316 -7.40 -17.90 -11.15
CA ASN A 316 -8.66 -17.30 -10.66
C ASN A 316 -9.47 -18.22 -9.72
N GLU A 317 -9.22 -19.53 -9.74
CA GLU A 317 -9.91 -20.49 -8.86
C GLU A 317 -9.24 -20.61 -7.49
N TYR A 318 -8.04 -20.04 -7.33
CA TYR A 318 -7.22 -20.10 -6.12
C TYR A 318 -7.22 -18.76 -5.40
N LEU A 319 -7.41 -18.76 -4.08
CA LEU A 319 -7.25 -17.57 -3.25
C LEU A 319 -5.78 -17.12 -3.20
N PHE A 320 -4.87 -18.09 -3.05
CA PHE A 320 -3.43 -17.88 -2.94
C PHE A 320 -2.71 -18.24 -4.23
N PHE A 321 -1.87 -17.35 -4.73
CA PHE A 321 -1.00 -17.66 -5.87
C PHE A 321 0.20 -18.50 -5.45
N ASN A 322 0.92 -18.08 -4.41
CA ASN A 322 2.00 -18.85 -3.80
C ASN A 322 1.73 -19.00 -2.29
N GLY A 323 2.70 -19.54 -1.54
CA GLY A 323 2.55 -19.80 -0.11
C GLY A 323 2.16 -18.61 0.77
N GLY A 324 2.47 -17.38 0.34
CA GLY A 324 2.29 -16.18 1.16
C GLY A 324 1.44 -15.05 0.54
N HIS A 325 1.04 -15.18 -0.73
CA HIS A 325 0.48 -14.07 -1.48
C HIS A 325 -0.79 -14.48 -2.21
N LEU A 326 -1.74 -13.55 -2.29
CA LEU A 326 -3.00 -13.79 -2.98
C LEU A 326 -2.80 -13.89 -4.49
N SER A 327 -3.74 -14.56 -5.16
CA SER A 327 -3.88 -14.40 -6.61
C SER A 327 -4.31 -12.99 -6.98
N GLU A 328 -4.10 -12.60 -8.23
CA GLU A 328 -4.61 -11.33 -8.75
C GLU A 328 -6.12 -11.24 -8.52
N HIS A 329 -6.85 -12.34 -8.67
CA HIS A 329 -8.28 -12.39 -8.38
C HIS A 329 -8.57 -12.05 -6.92
N GLY A 330 -7.84 -12.67 -5.98
CA GLY A 330 -7.87 -12.33 -4.56
C GLY A 330 -7.58 -10.85 -4.30
N TYR A 331 -6.46 -10.35 -4.81
CA TYR A 331 -6.08 -8.94 -4.65
C TYR A 331 -7.12 -7.98 -5.26
N SER A 332 -7.75 -8.31 -6.37
CA SER A 332 -8.79 -7.47 -6.99
C SER A 332 -10.01 -7.32 -6.06
N GLN A 333 -10.43 -8.40 -5.39
CA GLN A 333 -11.58 -8.38 -4.49
C GLN A 333 -11.29 -7.54 -3.24
N VAL A 334 -10.13 -7.74 -2.61
CA VAL A 334 -9.78 -7.00 -1.39
C VAL A 334 -9.52 -5.52 -1.71
N SER A 335 -8.94 -5.21 -2.87
CA SER A 335 -8.69 -3.82 -3.30
C SER A 335 -9.98 -3.05 -3.55
N LYS A 336 -11.00 -3.71 -4.13
CA LYS A 336 -12.33 -3.10 -4.30
C LYS A 336 -12.95 -2.72 -2.94
N LEU A 337 -12.73 -3.56 -1.92
CA LEU A 337 -13.22 -3.32 -0.57
C LEU A 337 -12.41 -2.22 0.14
N LEU A 338 -11.09 -2.14 -0.06
CA LEU A 338 -10.31 -0.98 0.40
C LEU A 338 -10.79 0.32 -0.27
N TRP A 339 -11.13 0.26 -1.56
CA TRP A 339 -11.56 1.43 -2.34
C TRP A 339 -12.90 2.02 -1.87
N ILE A 340 -13.95 1.18 -1.79
CA ILE A 340 -15.35 1.60 -1.57
C ILE A 340 -16.09 0.77 -0.51
N GLY A 341 -15.35 0.05 0.33
CA GLY A 341 -15.92 -0.76 1.42
C GLY A 341 -16.71 0.06 2.43
N GLY A 342 -17.56 -0.66 3.17
CA GLY A 342 -18.29 -0.09 4.31
C GLY A 342 -17.48 -0.12 5.60
N LYS A 343 -18.05 0.45 6.66
CA LYS A 343 -17.43 0.58 7.99
C LYS A 343 -16.96 -0.74 8.63
N ASN A 344 -17.54 -1.86 8.21
CA ASN A 344 -17.17 -3.20 8.70
C ASN A 344 -15.89 -3.74 8.07
N VAL A 345 -15.31 -3.02 7.10
CA VAL A 345 -14.12 -3.45 6.35
C VAL A 345 -13.05 -2.36 6.33
N THR A 346 -13.47 -1.10 6.28
CA THR A 346 -12.59 0.07 6.35
C THR A 346 -13.18 1.09 7.32
N ALA A 347 -12.39 1.58 8.27
CA ALA A 347 -12.84 2.60 9.23
C ALA A 347 -11.73 3.62 9.54
N PRO A 348 -12.07 4.88 9.87
CA PRO A 348 -13.40 5.49 9.79
C PRO A 348 -13.86 5.82 8.35
N PHE A 349 -12.95 5.74 7.38
CA PHE A 349 -13.20 6.01 5.96
C PHE A 349 -12.87 4.79 5.10
N ASN A 350 -13.45 4.70 3.91
CA ASN A 350 -12.82 3.96 2.81
C ASN A 350 -11.82 4.85 2.05
N MET A 351 -11.01 4.25 1.17
CA MET A 351 -9.96 4.98 0.45
C MET A 351 -10.52 6.15 -0.38
N LYS A 352 -11.65 5.95 -1.07
CA LYS A 352 -12.28 7.02 -1.87
C LYS A 352 -12.69 8.21 -0.99
N GLN A 353 -13.22 7.95 0.19
CA GLN A 353 -13.57 8.99 1.17
C GLN A 353 -12.33 9.69 1.72
N LEU A 354 -11.28 8.95 2.10
CA LEU A 354 -10.03 9.52 2.62
C LEU A 354 -9.38 10.47 1.61
N ILE A 355 -9.33 10.09 0.33
CA ILE A 355 -8.80 10.93 -0.75
C ILE A 355 -9.60 12.24 -0.85
N ALA A 356 -10.93 12.14 -0.83
CA ALA A 356 -11.84 13.26 -0.98
C ALA A 356 -11.88 14.22 0.22
N LEU A 357 -11.24 13.90 1.35
CA LEU A 357 -11.16 14.82 2.49
C LEU A 357 -10.43 16.10 2.10
N GLU A 358 -11.10 17.23 2.19
CA GLU A 358 -10.46 18.54 2.15
C GLU A 358 -9.96 18.87 3.57
N LEU A 359 -8.68 19.24 3.68
CA LEU A 359 -8.09 19.67 4.93
C LEU A 359 -8.21 21.20 5.03
N ASP A 360 -8.66 21.71 6.16
CA ASP A 360 -8.91 23.14 6.35
C ASP A 360 -7.66 23.99 6.05
N GLN A 361 -7.85 25.08 5.30
CA GLN A 361 -6.76 25.92 4.78
C GLN A 361 -5.92 26.62 5.86
N GLU A 362 -6.47 26.87 7.06
CA GLU A 362 -5.70 27.45 8.18
C GLU A 362 -4.61 26.49 8.69
N ILE A 363 -4.76 25.18 8.48
CA ILE A 363 -3.80 24.15 8.89
C ILE A 363 -2.62 24.07 7.91
N VAL A 364 -2.84 24.47 6.64
CA VAL A 364 -1.80 24.54 5.60
C VAL A 364 -0.76 25.62 5.93
N ASN A 365 -1.15 26.69 6.62
CA ASN A 365 -0.25 27.78 7.03
C ASN A 365 0.45 27.53 8.38
N PHE A 366 0.01 26.54 9.18
CA PHE A 366 0.61 26.28 10.50
C PHE A 366 2.01 25.65 10.39
N SER A 367 2.34 25.01 9.26
CA SER A 367 3.72 24.59 8.96
C SER A 367 4.66 25.76 8.70
N ASP A 368 4.15 26.91 8.25
CA ASP A 368 4.95 28.13 8.05
C ASP A 368 5.22 28.82 9.41
N TYR A 369 4.31 28.67 10.38
CA TYR A 369 4.44 29.31 11.70
C TYR A 369 5.59 28.72 12.55
N LYS A 370 6.00 27.47 12.31
CA LYS A 370 7.15 26.86 13.01
C LYS A 370 8.49 27.08 12.32
N SER A 371 8.55 27.50 11.05
CA SER A 371 9.84 27.79 10.41
C SER A 371 10.41 29.15 10.85
N THR A 372 9.64 30.00 11.52
CA THR A 372 10.08 31.31 12.03
C THR A 372 10.58 31.28 13.48
N TYR A 373 10.55 30.14 14.18
CA TYR A 373 10.92 30.04 15.60
C TYR A 373 11.85 28.86 15.95
N ALA A 374 12.54 28.29 14.96
CA ALA A 374 13.44 27.14 15.17
C ALA A 374 14.95 27.51 15.18
N ASP A 375 15.29 28.80 15.28
CA ASP A 375 16.69 29.28 15.33
C ASP A 375 17.13 29.83 16.70
N ASP A 376 16.37 29.60 17.78
CA ASP A 376 16.79 29.95 19.15
C ASP A 376 16.46 28.82 20.13
N GLU A 377 17.34 27.82 20.23
CA GLU A 377 17.81 27.17 21.49
C GLU A 377 18.97 26.20 21.26
#